data_AF-A0A7K4QX06-F1
#
_entry.id   AF-A0A7K4QX06-F1
#
_cell.length_a   1.000
_cell.length_b   1.000
_cell.length_c   1.000
_cell.angle_alpha   90.00
_cell.angle_beta   90.00
_cell.angle_gamma   90.00
#
_symmetry.space_group_name_H-M   'P 1'
#
loop_
_entity.id
_entity.type
_entity.pdbx_description
1 polymer ?
#
loop_
_entity_poly.entity_id
_entity_poly.type
_entity_poly.pdbx_seq_one_letter_code
_entity_poly.pdbx_strand_id
1 'polypeptide(L)'
;MSMDITFLGTGSAYPSPARGASALVLRREGESWLFDCGEGTQTQLMKSHLRAGLITKIFITHLHGDHFFGLPGLLCTLSLQSSPGPNRPPVDIYGPLGLRSFLWRSLELSHSQLLFPYAVHELVPTRDQCPAEEFRDFSRLDGDELPARGPPGRVLRLDPGESSYLLEEDEQLVLRAFRLFHRIPSFGFVLEEKPRPGRLNVQKLKELG
;
A
#
# COMPACT_ATOMS: atom_id res chain seq x y z
N MET A 1 18.08 -3.52 -13.93
CA MET A 1 17.05 -2.77 -13.19
C MET A 1 17.38 -2.98 -11.73
N SER A 2 17.59 -1.90 -10.97
CA SER A 2 17.85 -1.99 -9.53
C SER A 2 16.55 -1.84 -8.77
N MET A 3 16.28 -2.79 -7.89
CA MET A 3 15.24 -2.68 -6.87
C MET A 3 15.92 -2.17 -5.61
N ASP A 4 15.37 -1.12 -5.00
CA ASP A 4 15.92 -0.55 -3.76
C ASP A 4 14.82 -0.22 -2.77
N ILE A 5 15.17 -0.25 -1.48
CA ILE A 5 14.28 0.04 -0.37
C ILE A 5 14.83 1.25 0.37
N THR A 6 13.96 2.22 0.62
CA THR A 6 14.25 3.39 1.47
C THR A 6 13.33 3.37 2.68
N PHE A 7 13.90 3.33 3.88
CA PHE A 7 13.15 3.46 5.12
C PHE A 7 12.86 4.93 5.41
N LEU A 8 11.59 5.27 5.60
CA LEU A 8 11.15 6.61 5.98
C LEU A 8 10.93 6.71 7.49
N GLY A 9 10.52 5.61 8.10
CA GLY A 9 10.45 5.46 9.54
C GLY A 9 10.63 4.01 9.98
N THR A 10 11.13 3.87 11.20
CA THR A 10 11.58 2.60 11.80
C THR A 10 11.25 2.54 13.30
N GLY A 11 10.40 3.46 13.78
CA GLY A 11 9.89 3.48 15.14
C GLY A 11 8.71 2.52 15.29
N SER A 12 8.47 2.07 16.52
CA SER A 12 7.32 1.26 16.89
C SER A 12 6.33 2.10 17.68
N ALA A 13 5.03 1.87 17.47
CA ALA A 13 3.89 2.48 18.17
C ALA A 13 3.67 3.98 17.95
N TYR A 14 4.71 4.80 17.84
CA TYR A 14 4.60 6.24 17.59
C TYR A 14 5.90 6.82 17.01
N PRO A 15 5.84 7.97 16.31
CA PRO A 15 7.04 8.65 15.84
C PRO A 15 7.81 9.31 16.99
N SER A 16 9.13 9.37 16.86
CA SER A 16 10.04 10.11 17.73
C SER A 16 10.93 11.02 16.88
N PRO A 17 11.63 12.01 17.48
CA PRO A 17 12.57 12.85 16.75
C PRO A 17 13.66 12.07 16.00
N ALA A 18 14.07 10.90 16.51
CA ALA A 18 15.11 10.08 15.91
C ALA A 18 14.57 9.03 14.92
N ARG A 19 13.31 8.62 15.05
CA ARG A 19 12.69 7.54 14.25
C ARG A 19 11.22 7.86 13.99
N GLY A 20 10.86 8.07 12.72
CA GLY A 20 9.45 8.17 12.31
C GLY A 20 8.69 6.86 12.50
N ALA A 21 7.36 6.93 12.47
CA ALA A 21 6.45 5.78 12.49
C ALA A 21 6.62 4.89 11.24
N SER A 22 5.99 3.71 11.20
CA SER A 22 6.24 2.72 10.14
C SER A 22 5.95 3.28 8.76
N ALA A 23 6.99 3.28 7.91
CA ALA A 23 6.89 3.58 6.49
C ALA A 23 8.19 3.19 5.77
N LEU A 24 8.07 2.47 4.66
CA LEU A 24 9.18 2.24 3.72
C LEU A 24 8.69 2.38 2.28
N VAL A 25 9.60 2.77 1.39
CA VAL A 25 9.33 2.83 -0.04
C VAL A 25 10.20 1.82 -0.75
N LEU A 26 9.55 0.99 -1.56
CA LEU A 26 10.18 0.14 -2.54
C LEU A 26 10.19 0.87 -3.90
N ARG A 27 11.36 1.02 -4.51
CA ARG A 27 11.49 1.58 -5.85
C ARG A 27 11.85 0.49 -6.86
N ARG A 28 11.09 0.45 -7.96
CA ARG A 28 11.27 -0.50 -9.05
C ARG A 28 10.77 0.14 -10.35
N GLU A 29 11.55 0.01 -11.43
CA GLU A 29 11.13 0.42 -12.78
C GLU A 29 10.61 1.88 -12.90
N GLY A 30 11.14 2.78 -12.06
CA GLY A 30 10.72 4.18 -12.03
C GLY A 30 9.45 4.45 -11.21
N GLU A 31 8.81 3.41 -10.69
CA GLU A 31 7.69 3.50 -9.76
C GLU A 31 8.15 3.43 -8.31
N SER A 32 7.36 4.01 -7.41
CA SER A 32 7.54 3.92 -5.96
C SER A 32 6.30 3.31 -5.33
N TRP A 33 6.51 2.28 -4.52
CA TRP A 33 5.45 1.61 -3.78
C TRP A 33 5.68 1.82 -2.28
N LEU A 34 4.70 2.38 -1.59
CA LEU A 34 4.79 2.69 -0.17
C LEU A 34 4.20 1.56 0.65
N PHE A 35 4.92 1.08 1.67
CA PHE A 35 4.45 0.12 2.64
C PHE A 35 4.36 0.79 4.01
N ASP A 36 3.16 0.77 4.58
CA ASP A 36 2.69 1.57 5.70
C ASP A 36 2.84 3.09 5.49
N CYS A 37 2.05 3.84 6.24
CA CYS A 37 2.03 5.30 6.21
C CYS A 37 1.68 5.86 7.59
N GLY A 38 2.54 5.61 8.57
CA GLY A 38 2.44 6.20 9.90
C GLY A 38 2.48 7.73 9.89
N GLU A 39 2.11 8.34 11.02
CA GLU A 39 2.12 9.80 11.16
C GLU A 39 3.50 10.40 10.83
N GLY A 40 3.51 11.50 10.07
CA GLY A 40 4.74 12.17 9.64
C GLY A 40 5.42 11.59 8.39
N THR A 41 4.90 10.49 7.80
CA THR A 41 5.46 9.87 6.59
C THR A 41 5.65 10.86 5.44
N GLN A 42 4.68 11.77 5.21
CA GLN A 42 4.80 12.80 4.17
C GLN A 42 6.03 13.71 4.36
N THR A 43 6.35 14.06 5.61
CA THR A 43 7.49 14.92 5.93
C THR A 43 8.80 14.14 5.78
N GLN A 44 8.80 12.86 6.14
CA GLN A 44 9.95 11.98 5.91
C GLN A 44 10.22 11.78 4.41
N LEU A 45 9.17 11.69 3.59
CA LEU A 45 9.29 11.70 2.13
C LEU A 45 9.95 12.98 1.63
N MET A 46 9.49 14.16 2.10
CA MET A 46 10.06 15.45 1.71
C MET A 46 11.54 15.63 2.08
N LYS A 47 11.99 14.99 3.18
CA LYS A 47 13.41 14.98 3.60
C LYS A 47 14.26 13.99 2.82
N SER A 48 13.62 13.02 2.16
CA SER A 48 14.29 11.97 1.40
C SER A 48 14.60 12.43 -0.03
N HIS A 49 15.34 11.61 -0.76
CA HIS A 49 15.60 11.81 -2.19
C HIS A 49 14.42 11.34 -3.09
N LEU A 50 13.36 10.79 -2.48
CA LEU A 50 12.21 10.23 -3.21
C LEU A 50 11.26 11.34 -3.64
N ARG A 51 10.55 11.10 -4.75
CA ARG A 51 9.50 11.99 -5.24
C ARG A 51 8.14 11.40 -4.93
N ALA A 52 7.37 12.08 -4.09
CA ALA A 52 6.07 11.62 -3.66
C ALA A 52 5.12 11.37 -4.87
N GLY A 53 5.21 12.20 -5.92
CA GLY A 53 4.41 12.04 -7.16
C GLY A 53 4.64 10.73 -7.93
N LEU A 54 5.69 9.96 -7.63
CA LEU A 54 5.95 8.65 -8.23
C LEU A 54 5.34 7.49 -7.43
N ILE A 55 4.64 7.77 -6.33
CA ILE A 55 3.92 6.75 -5.57
C ILE A 55 2.71 6.31 -6.39
N THR A 56 2.73 5.06 -6.85
CA THR A 56 1.65 4.45 -7.64
C THR A 56 0.82 3.48 -6.81
N LYS A 57 1.44 2.85 -5.80
CA LYS A 57 0.79 1.86 -4.93
C LYS A 57 1.13 2.08 -3.46
N ILE A 58 0.15 1.85 -2.59
CA ILE A 58 0.28 1.94 -1.14
C ILE A 58 -0.24 0.65 -0.50
N PHE A 59 0.50 0.08 0.44
CA PHE A 59 0.18 -1.16 1.13
C PHE A 59 0.15 -0.93 2.63
N ILE A 60 -0.99 -1.13 3.27
CA ILE A 60 -1.16 -0.98 4.72
C ILE A 60 -1.21 -2.37 5.35
N THR A 61 -0.28 -2.65 6.25
CA THR A 61 -0.17 -3.97 6.90
C THR A 61 -1.31 -4.23 7.88
N HIS A 62 -1.68 -3.23 8.69
CA HIS A 62 -2.76 -3.31 9.67
C HIS A 62 -3.24 -1.93 10.12
N LEU A 63 -4.40 -1.86 10.78
CA LEU A 63 -5.05 -0.60 11.19
C LEU A 63 -4.65 -0.14 12.61
N HIS A 64 -3.38 -0.26 12.99
CA HIS A 64 -2.85 0.53 14.12
C HIS A 64 -2.35 1.88 13.61
N GLY A 65 -2.55 2.93 14.40
CA GLY A 65 -2.33 4.31 13.96
C GLY A 65 -0.93 4.61 13.43
N ASP A 66 0.09 3.98 13.99
CA ASP A 66 1.49 4.10 13.56
C ASP A 66 1.79 3.49 12.19
N HIS A 67 0.81 2.85 11.56
CA HIS A 67 0.90 2.28 10.22
C HIS A 67 0.02 2.98 9.17
N PHE A 68 -0.93 3.86 9.55
CA PHE A 68 -1.82 4.50 8.55
C PHE A 68 -2.33 5.91 8.87
N PHE A 69 -2.09 6.47 10.07
CA PHE A 69 -2.60 7.82 10.40
C PHE A 69 -2.00 8.94 9.53
N GLY A 70 -0.83 8.73 8.93
CA GLY A 70 -0.24 9.69 8.00
C GLY A 70 -0.90 9.67 6.61
N LEU A 71 -1.74 8.68 6.30
CA LEU A 71 -2.23 8.43 4.96
C LEU A 71 -3.14 9.55 4.41
N PRO A 72 -4.13 10.09 5.15
CA PRO A 72 -4.95 11.19 4.64
C PRO A 72 -4.11 12.43 4.30
N GLY A 73 -3.16 12.79 5.18
CA GLY A 73 -2.26 13.92 4.95
C GLY A 73 -1.36 13.71 3.74
N LEU A 74 -0.79 12.51 3.60
CA LEU A 74 0.01 12.16 2.43
C LEU A 74 -0.79 12.32 1.13
N LEU A 75 -2.02 11.81 1.05
CA LEU A 75 -2.86 11.93 -0.15
C LEU A 75 -3.15 13.40 -0.50
N CYS A 76 -3.45 14.24 0.49
CA CYS A 76 -3.63 15.67 0.27
C CYS A 76 -2.34 16.34 -0.26
N THR A 77 -1.18 16.01 0.31
CA THR A 77 0.12 16.51 -0.18
C THR A 77 0.41 16.06 -1.60
N LEU A 78 0.15 14.79 -1.92
CA LEU A 78 0.28 14.26 -3.27
C LEU A 78 -0.61 15.05 -4.23
N SER A 79 -1.84 15.35 -3.85
CA SER A 79 -2.79 16.12 -4.66
C SER A 79 -2.24 17.49 -5.02
N LEU A 80 -1.73 18.23 -4.03
CA LEU A 80 -1.17 19.57 -4.22
C LEU A 80 0.11 19.59 -5.06
N GLN A 81 0.90 18.51 -5.02
CA GLN A 81 2.12 18.36 -5.82
C GLN A 81 1.87 17.81 -7.22
N SER A 82 0.64 17.40 -7.52
CA SER A 82 0.29 16.81 -8.81
C SER A 82 0.00 17.91 -9.82
N SER A 83 0.61 17.81 -11.00
CA SER A 83 0.14 18.60 -12.15
C SER A 83 -1.24 18.08 -12.56
N PRO A 84 -2.26 18.94 -12.68
CA PRO A 84 -3.57 18.52 -13.12
C PRO A 84 -3.47 17.96 -14.54
N GLY A 85 -3.84 16.69 -14.71
CA GLY A 85 -3.78 15.99 -15.98
C GLY A 85 -4.91 14.95 -16.07
N PRO A 86 -5.73 14.96 -17.14
CA PRO A 86 -6.94 14.14 -17.24
C PRO A 86 -6.69 12.62 -17.31
N ASN A 87 -5.43 12.18 -17.44
CA ASN A 87 -5.07 10.80 -17.76
C ASN A 87 -4.11 10.16 -16.75
N ARG A 88 -4.07 10.66 -15.52
CA ARG A 88 -3.21 10.05 -14.49
C ARG A 88 -3.81 8.72 -14.03
N PRO A 89 -3.01 7.63 -13.98
CA PRO A 89 -3.47 6.37 -13.41
C PRO A 89 -3.83 6.54 -11.93
N PRO A 90 -4.80 5.76 -11.40
CA PRO A 90 -5.15 5.82 -10.01
C PRO A 90 -4.01 5.36 -9.11
N VAL A 91 -3.95 5.93 -7.90
CA VAL A 91 -3.13 5.35 -6.82
C VAL A 91 -3.89 4.17 -6.22
N ASP A 92 -3.35 2.96 -6.34
CA ASP A 92 -3.93 1.77 -5.73
C ASP A 92 -3.52 1.67 -4.25
N ILE A 93 -4.49 1.54 -3.35
CA ILE A 93 -4.27 1.42 -1.92
C ILE A 93 -4.81 0.06 -1.46
N TYR A 94 -3.92 -0.78 -0.95
CA TYR A 94 -4.24 -2.10 -0.43
C TYR A 94 -4.16 -2.09 1.09
N GLY A 95 -5.15 -2.65 1.78
CA GLY A 95 -5.10 -2.77 3.24
C GLY A 95 -6.29 -3.51 3.83
N PRO A 96 -6.40 -3.62 5.17
CA PRO A 96 -7.50 -4.32 5.81
C PRO A 96 -8.86 -3.68 5.56
N LEU A 97 -9.95 -4.46 5.68
CA LEU A 97 -11.32 -3.94 5.75
C LEU A 97 -11.44 -2.77 6.74
N GLY A 98 -12.10 -1.70 6.30
CA GLY A 98 -12.30 -0.46 7.07
C GLY A 98 -11.41 0.69 6.58
N LEU A 99 -10.32 0.40 5.86
CA LEU A 99 -9.42 1.42 5.32
C LEU A 99 -10.13 2.35 4.31
N ARG A 100 -10.99 1.81 3.45
CA ARG A 100 -11.75 2.61 2.47
C ARG A 100 -12.63 3.63 3.18
N SER A 101 -13.40 3.11 4.13
CA SER A 101 -14.30 3.84 5.01
C SER A 101 -13.58 4.96 5.78
N PHE A 102 -12.39 4.69 6.32
CA PHE A 102 -11.56 5.68 7.01
C PHE A 102 -11.10 6.81 6.07
N LEU A 103 -10.56 6.45 4.90
CA LEU A 103 -10.06 7.44 3.94
C LEU A 103 -11.15 8.33 3.39
N TRP A 104 -12.28 7.75 2.99
CA TRP A 104 -13.43 8.50 2.49
C TRP A 104 -13.91 9.53 3.51
N ARG A 105 -14.20 9.09 4.75
CA ARG A 105 -14.70 9.97 5.81
C ARG A 105 -13.68 11.05 6.18
N SER A 106 -12.40 10.71 6.22
CA SER A 106 -11.34 11.68 6.55
C SER A 106 -11.27 12.80 5.52
N LEU A 107 -11.28 12.45 4.22
CA LEU A 107 -11.21 13.41 3.12
C LEU A 107 -12.51 14.24 2.98
N GLU A 108 -13.66 13.60 3.17
CA GLU A 108 -14.97 14.26 3.15
C GLU A 108 -15.07 15.30 4.28
N LEU A 109 -14.76 14.92 5.52
CA LEU A 109 -14.81 15.79 6.69
C LEU A 109 -13.83 16.96 6.58
N SER A 110 -12.66 16.75 5.99
CA SER A 110 -11.65 17.81 5.79
C SER A 110 -11.87 18.63 4.52
N HIS A 111 -12.99 18.44 3.81
CA HIS A 111 -13.30 19.10 2.53
C HIS A 111 -12.18 18.97 1.50
N SER A 112 -11.44 17.86 1.53
CA SER A 112 -10.26 17.65 0.72
C SER A 112 -10.61 16.94 -0.59
N GLN A 113 -10.55 17.68 -1.69
CA GLN A 113 -10.73 17.15 -3.04
C GLN A 113 -9.39 16.81 -3.66
N LEU A 114 -9.16 15.53 -3.94
CA LEU A 114 -7.92 15.07 -4.57
C LEU A 114 -7.96 15.35 -6.08
N LEU A 115 -6.85 15.84 -6.62
CA LEU A 115 -6.65 16.14 -8.04
C LEU A 115 -6.23 14.90 -8.87
N PHE A 116 -6.32 13.72 -8.26
CA PHE A 116 -6.00 12.44 -8.89
C PHE A 116 -6.95 11.35 -8.38
N PRO A 117 -7.24 10.32 -9.20
CA PRO A 117 -8.06 9.19 -8.75
C PRO A 117 -7.27 8.27 -7.81
N TYR A 118 -7.96 7.63 -6.87
CA TYR A 118 -7.39 6.57 -6.03
C TYR A 118 -8.40 5.44 -5.86
N ALA A 119 -7.91 4.22 -5.65
CA ALA A 119 -8.74 3.04 -5.42
C ALA A 119 -8.31 2.35 -4.12
N VAL A 120 -9.26 1.80 -3.35
CA VAL A 120 -8.98 1.12 -2.09
C VAL A 120 -9.42 -0.34 -2.16
N HIS A 121 -8.45 -1.25 -2.25
CA HIS A 121 -8.63 -2.69 -2.26
C HIS A 121 -8.50 -3.26 -0.85
N GLU A 122 -9.58 -3.85 -0.34
CA GLU A 122 -9.65 -4.26 1.05
C GLU A 122 -9.47 -5.77 1.20
N LEU A 123 -8.52 -6.18 2.03
CA LEU A 123 -8.24 -7.55 2.39
C LEU A 123 -9.16 -7.95 3.54
N VAL A 124 -9.92 -9.04 3.34
CA VAL A 124 -10.81 -9.59 4.36
C VAL A 124 -9.99 -10.41 5.36
N PRO A 125 -9.87 -9.99 6.63
CA PRO A 125 -9.14 -10.74 7.64
C PRO A 125 -9.92 -11.99 8.07
N THR A 126 -9.21 -12.92 8.70
CA THR A 126 -9.78 -14.10 9.36
C THR A 126 -9.60 -14.00 10.88
N ARG A 127 -10.46 -14.70 11.63
CA ARG A 127 -10.53 -14.60 13.10
C ARG A 127 -9.28 -15.11 13.82
N ASP A 128 -8.52 -16.00 13.19
CA ASP A 128 -7.28 -16.59 13.71
C ASP A 128 -6.06 -15.67 13.55
N GLN A 129 -6.23 -14.43 13.07
CA GLN A 129 -5.14 -13.44 12.98
C GLN A 129 -4.93 -12.62 14.25
N CYS A 130 -5.80 -12.74 15.26
CA CYS A 130 -5.68 -12.01 16.52
C CYS A 130 -6.41 -12.73 17.66
N PRO A 131 -6.24 -12.31 18.91
CA PRO A 131 -7.10 -12.74 20.02
C PRO A 131 -8.58 -12.47 19.71
N ALA A 132 -9.47 -13.34 20.18
CA ALA A 132 -10.89 -13.31 19.82
C ALA A 132 -11.60 -12.03 20.29
N GLU A 133 -11.17 -11.49 21.42
CA GLU A 133 -11.66 -10.26 22.05
C GLU A 133 -11.27 -8.98 21.28
N GLU A 134 -10.19 -9.03 20.51
CA GLU A 134 -9.69 -7.90 19.71
C GLU A 134 -10.27 -7.89 18.30
N PHE A 135 -10.82 -9.01 17.83
CA PHE A 135 -11.36 -9.10 16.48
C PHE A 135 -12.60 -8.21 16.31
N ARG A 136 -12.51 -7.26 15.38
CA ARG A 136 -13.63 -6.40 14.97
C ARG A 136 -14.02 -6.73 13.53
N ASP A 137 -15.31 -6.98 13.32
CA ASP A 137 -15.85 -7.20 11.98
C ASP A 137 -16.25 -5.87 11.34
N PHE A 138 -15.47 -5.47 10.33
CA PHE A 138 -15.68 -4.26 9.57
C PHE A 138 -16.42 -4.50 8.24
N SER A 139 -16.86 -5.73 7.95
CA SER A 139 -17.57 -6.05 6.69
C SER A 139 -18.88 -5.29 6.51
N ARG A 140 -19.46 -4.76 7.59
CA ARG A 140 -20.71 -3.98 7.59
C ARG A 140 -20.52 -2.47 7.70
N LEU A 141 -19.28 -1.97 7.81
CA LEU A 141 -19.01 -0.52 7.89
C LEU A 141 -19.44 0.24 6.62
N ASP A 142 -19.57 -0.48 5.52
CA ASP A 142 -19.91 0.05 4.20
C ASP A 142 -21.41 -0.11 3.87
N GLY A 143 -22.26 -0.57 4.81
CA GLY A 143 -23.71 -0.66 4.60
C GLY A 143 -24.35 0.72 4.46
N ASP A 144 -25.28 0.88 3.49
CA ASP A 144 -26.19 2.00 3.11
C ASP A 144 -25.74 3.48 3.22
N GLU A 145 -24.67 3.82 3.95
CA GLU A 145 -24.20 5.16 4.29
C GLU A 145 -22.97 5.61 3.49
N LEU A 146 -22.18 4.69 2.93
CA LEU A 146 -21.22 5.10 1.91
C LEU A 146 -22.02 5.46 0.66
N PRO A 147 -21.92 6.70 0.16
CA PRO A 147 -22.57 7.01 -1.10
C PRO A 147 -22.05 6.04 -2.16
N ALA A 148 -22.87 5.72 -3.16
CA ALA A 148 -22.45 4.95 -4.35
C ALA A 148 -21.23 5.56 -5.10
N ARG A 149 -20.67 6.66 -4.59
CA ARG A 149 -19.55 7.48 -5.07
C ARG A 149 -18.29 7.42 -4.18
N GLY A 150 -18.21 6.49 -3.21
CA GLY A 150 -16.96 6.21 -2.50
C GLY A 150 -15.82 5.79 -3.45
N PRO A 151 -14.56 5.77 -3.01
CA PRO A 151 -13.45 5.44 -3.89
C PRO A 151 -13.57 3.97 -4.35
N PRO A 152 -13.39 3.70 -5.64
CA PRO A 152 -13.57 2.36 -6.20
C PRO A 152 -12.58 1.36 -5.57
N GLY A 153 -12.85 0.07 -5.67
CA GLY A 153 -11.92 -0.94 -5.18
C GLY A 153 -12.47 -2.35 -5.15
N ARG A 154 -11.58 -3.31 -4.86
CA ARG A 154 -11.90 -4.74 -4.78
C ARG A 154 -11.98 -5.16 -3.32
N VAL A 155 -12.83 -6.14 -3.01
CA VAL A 155 -12.80 -6.85 -1.72
C VAL A 155 -12.10 -8.18 -1.96
N LEU A 156 -10.89 -8.33 -1.42
CA LEU A 156 -10.00 -9.45 -1.65
C LEU A 156 -10.15 -10.47 -0.53
N ARG A 157 -10.45 -11.72 -0.89
CA ARG A 157 -10.66 -12.83 0.05
C ARG A 157 -9.48 -13.78 -0.01
N LEU A 158 -9.23 -14.46 1.11
CA LEU A 158 -8.19 -15.47 1.22
C LEU A 158 -8.52 -16.63 0.27
N ASP A 159 -7.56 -17.04 -0.55
CA ASP A 159 -7.60 -18.31 -1.24
C ASP A 159 -7.22 -19.42 -0.26
N PRO A 160 -8.13 -20.37 0.06
CA PRO A 160 -7.83 -21.44 1.00
C PRO A 160 -6.80 -22.45 0.47
N GLY A 161 -6.64 -22.59 -0.85
CA GLY A 161 -5.67 -23.48 -1.48
C GLY A 161 -4.25 -22.91 -1.42
N GLU A 162 -4.09 -21.61 -1.66
CA GLU A 162 -2.78 -20.94 -1.62
C GLU A 162 -2.45 -20.33 -0.24
N SER A 163 -3.40 -20.28 0.69
CA SER A 163 -3.28 -19.59 1.98
C SER A 163 -2.82 -18.13 1.84
N SER A 164 -3.17 -17.48 0.74
CA SER A 164 -2.75 -16.12 0.40
C SER A 164 -3.86 -15.32 -0.28
N TYR A 165 -3.65 -14.01 -0.44
CA TYR A 165 -4.52 -13.11 -1.19
C TYR A 165 -3.77 -12.67 -2.44
N LEU A 166 -4.30 -12.97 -3.63
CA LEU A 166 -3.75 -12.44 -4.87
C LEU A 166 -4.15 -10.97 -5.00
N LEU A 167 -3.15 -10.07 -4.98
CA LEU A 167 -3.38 -8.64 -5.17
C LEU A 167 -3.29 -8.29 -6.65
N GLU A 168 -2.20 -8.71 -7.30
CA GLU A 168 -1.89 -8.40 -8.69
C GLU A 168 -0.97 -9.46 -9.28
N GLU A 169 -1.14 -9.73 -10.57
CA GLU A 169 -0.25 -10.57 -11.35
C GLU A 169 -0.19 -10.00 -12.77
N ASP A 170 1.03 -9.74 -13.25
CA ASP A 170 1.31 -9.30 -14.61
C ASP A 170 2.39 -10.18 -15.25
N GLU A 171 2.91 -9.80 -16.43
CA GLU A 171 3.95 -10.55 -17.13
C GLU A 171 5.30 -10.59 -16.38
N GLN A 172 5.52 -9.68 -15.44
CA GLN A 172 6.80 -9.45 -14.78
C GLN A 172 6.82 -9.84 -13.30
N LEU A 173 5.70 -9.76 -12.59
CA LEU A 173 5.64 -9.99 -11.15
C LEU A 173 4.33 -10.61 -10.70
N VAL A 174 4.40 -11.20 -9.50
CA VAL A 174 3.23 -11.62 -8.72
C VAL A 174 3.28 -10.94 -7.37
N LEU A 175 2.17 -10.33 -6.98
CA LEU A 175 2.00 -9.64 -5.72
C LEU A 175 0.91 -10.32 -4.90
N ARG A 176 1.30 -10.82 -3.72
CA ARG A 176 0.41 -11.50 -2.79
C ARG A 176 0.46 -10.85 -1.41
N ALA A 177 -0.60 -11.04 -0.64
CA ALA A 177 -0.57 -10.85 0.80
C ALA A 177 -0.78 -12.18 1.52
N PHE A 178 -0.34 -12.26 2.77
CA PHE A 178 -0.56 -13.40 3.64
C PHE A 178 -0.89 -12.94 5.05
N ARG A 179 -1.53 -13.82 5.82
CA ARG A 179 -2.03 -13.53 7.16
C ARG A 179 -0.90 -13.60 8.19
N LEU A 180 -0.86 -12.63 9.09
CA LEU A 180 -0.02 -12.63 10.29
C LEU A 180 -0.88 -12.64 11.54
N PHE A 181 -0.36 -13.21 12.63
CA PHE A 181 -0.95 -13.10 13.96
C PHE A 181 -0.43 -11.85 14.67
N HIS A 182 -1.32 -11.01 15.18
CA HIS A 182 -1.00 -9.78 15.91
C HIS A 182 -2.15 -9.37 16.85
N ARG A 183 -2.04 -8.24 17.57
CA ARG A 183 -3.12 -7.74 18.45
C ARG A 183 -4.42 -7.45 17.69
N ILE A 184 -4.31 -6.93 16.46
CA ILE A 184 -5.41 -6.85 15.49
C ILE A 184 -4.97 -7.57 14.21
N PRO A 185 -5.88 -7.97 13.31
CA PRO A 185 -5.49 -8.65 12.08
C PRO A 185 -4.44 -7.86 11.28
N SER A 186 -3.37 -8.56 10.88
CA SER A 186 -2.23 -7.97 10.16
C SER A 186 -1.82 -8.82 8.96
N PHE A 187 -1.25 -8.18 7.96
CA PHE A 187 -0.84 -8.80 6.71
C PHE A 187 0.64 -8.56 6.44
N GLY A 188 1.29 -9.60 5.91
CA GLY A 188 2.55 -9.48 5.20
C GLY A 188 2.31 -9.42 3.70
N PHE A 189 3.25 -8.82 2.97
CA PHE A 189 3.20 -8.71 1.51
C PHE A 189 4.40 -9.42 0.89
N VAL A 190 4.15 -10.16 -0.19
CA VAL A 190 5.18 -10.85 -0.98
C VAL A 190 5.13 -10.31 -2.39
N LEU A 191 6.26 -9.75 -2.81
CA LEU A 191 6.51 -9.37 -4.19
C LEU A 191 7.51 -10.36 -4.80
N GLU A 192 7.10 -11.05 -5.85
CA GLU A 192 7.92 -12.02 -6.56
C GLU A 192 8.10 -11.58 -8.02
N GLU A 193 9.34 -11.28 -8.44
CA GLU A 193 9.62 -11.07 -9.86
C GLU A 193 9.65 -12.41 -10.60
N LYS A 194 8.90 -12.51 -11.70
CA LYS A 194 8.87 -13.68 -12.57
C LYS A 194 10.24 -13.88 -13.24
N PRO A 195 10.66 -15.13 -13.50
CA PRO A 195 11.90 -15.42 -14.21
C PRO A 195 11.94 -14.68 -15.55
N ARG A 196 13.01 -13.90 -15.76
CA ARG A 196 13.24 -13.18 -17.00
C ARG A 196 14.12 -14.02 -17.93
N PRO A 197 13.89 -13.99 -19.26
CA PRO A 197 14.82 -14.60 -20.20
C PRO A 197 16.24 -14.08 -19.94
N GLY A 198 17.19 -14.99 -19.81
CA GLY A 198 18.60 -14.64 -19.66
C GLY A 198 19.06 -13.81 -20.86
N ARG A 199 19.99 -12.89 -20.64
CA ARG A 199 20.66 -12.21 -21.75
C ARG A 199 21.54 -13.19 -22.50
N LEU A 200 21.60 -13.07 -23.82
CA LEU A 200 22.55 -13.82 -24.62
C LEU A 200 23.97 -13.60 -24.08
N ASN A 201 24.65 -14.67 -23.72
CA ASN A 201 26.05 -14.60 -23.34
C ASN A 201 26.88 -14.44 -24.61
N VAL A 202 27.11 -13.18 -25.01
CA VAL A 202 27.84 -12.82 -26.23
C VAL A 202 29.27 -13.39 -26.23
N GLN A 203 29.91 -13.49 -25.06
CA GLN A 203 31.23 -14.10 -24.92
C GLN A 203 31.18 -15.59 -25.25
N LYS A 204 30.27 -16.33 -24.64
CA LYS A 204 30.09 -17.77 -24.89
C LYS A 204 29.65 -18.05 -26.34
N LEU A 205 28.85 -17.16 -26.93
CA LEU A 205 28.48 -17.27 -28.35
C LEU A 205 29.72 -17.14 -29.25
N LYS A 206 30.58 -16.14 -29.00
CA LYS A 206 31.84 -15.95 -29.75
C LYS A 206 32.80 -17.12 -29.61
N GLU A 207 32.80 -17.80 -28.46
CA GLU A 207 33.60 -19.01 -28.23
C GLU A 207 33.10 -20.23 -29.03
N LEU A 208 31.83 -20.22 -29.47
CA LEU A 208 31.20 -21.33 -30.20
C LEU A 208 31.29 -21.19 -31.74
N GLY A 209 31.83 -20.08 -32.26
CA GLY A 209 31.99 -19.79 -33.69
C GLY A 209 30.84 -19.00 -34.29
#